data_AF-A0A6P7T230-F1
#
_entry.id   AF-A0A6P7T230-F1
#
_cell.length_a   1.000
_cell.length_b   1.000
_cell.length_c   1.000
_cell.angle_alpha   90.00
_cell.angle_beta   90.00
_cell.angle_gamma   90.00
#
_symmetry.space_group_name_H-M   'P 1'
#
loop_
_entity.id
_entity.type
_entity.pdbx_description
1 polymer ?
#
loop_
_entity_poly.entity_id
_entity_poly.type
_entity_poly.pdbx_seq_one_letter_code
_entity_poly.pdbx_strand_id
1 'polypeptide(L)'
;MPGDSSDDTTTSAQSKEATSTEDPAKTETPAPKEMKAVVLTGFGGLKMVKIQTKPQPTAGEGQVLIRVKACGVNFLDLVLRQGVIDNPPKTPVIMGYECAGVIEAIGEKVEGINVGDNVIALSEGQCWAEFASVPVKYVYKMPEGMSFHDAAAIAMNYLTAYILLFDIGNLRAGQSVLAHGIAGGVGQAIIQLSKTVENVTLYGTASAHKHESLKDKVTHVYDHSLDYTQEIRKISPEGVDIVMDCLCGDDTNKGISLLKPMGRYILFGTSSVVTGETKSFFSFAKSWWQVDKISPLKLYDDNKFLAGFQLRQLLFRDNQHAYIQSQMEKLFKLYTDGVIKPVIDQVACFEDIAEAMQRLHDRKNIGKIILDPTVEPKGKSQAAEEVKAPSETSATTVAKSEEDTGAEPPDTGSDESKEAKPEEPAEKTEEAAENAE
;
A
#
# COMPACT_ATOMS: atom_id res chain seq x y z
N MET A 1 9.49 96.83 -60.52
CA MET A 1 8.56 95.72 -60.23
C MET A 1 9.10 95.02 -58.99
N PRO A 2 8.23 94.72 -58.01
CA PRO A 2 8.49 94.62 -56.57
C PRO A 2 8.98 93.20 -56.19
N GLY A 3 9.52 92.91 -55.00
CA GLY A 3 9.32 93.51 -53.66
C GLY A 3 8.53 92.50 -52.83
N ASP A 4 9.12 91.69 -51.94
CA ASP A 4 9.81 91.97 -50.66
C ASP A 4 8.86 92.03 -49.44
N SER A 5 9.40 91.48 -48.34
CA SER A 5 9.18 91.80 -46.93
C SER A 5 8.18 91.01 -46.06
N SER A 6 8.78 90.36 -45.04
CA SER A 6 8.50 90.48 -43.59
C SER A 6 7.20 89.86 -43.04
N ASP A 7 7.09 89.34 -41.83
CA ASP A 7 7.98 89.36 -40.67
C ASP A 7 7.53 88.27 -39.66
N ASP A 8 8.35 88.15 -38.64
CA ASP A 8 8.38 87.25 -37.48
C ASP A 8 7.12 87.25 -36.55
N THR A 9 7.20 86.38 -35.54
CA THR A 9 6.67 86.50 -34.15
C THR A 9 5.32 85.88 -33.70
N THR A 10 5.48 85.03 -32.67
CA THR A 10 4.69 84.88 -31.41
C THR A 10 3.76 83.67 -31.21
N THR A 11 4.24 82.77 -30.35
CA THR A 11 3.60 82.13 -29.18
C THR A 11 2.06 82.21 -29.04
N SER A 12 1.40 81.04 -28.93
CA SER A 12 0.32 80.87 -27.94
C SER A 12 0.15 79.40 -27.55
N ALA A 13 0.07 79.19 -26.23
CA ALA A 13 -0.23 77.93 -25.60
C ALA A 13 -1.72 77.58 -25.78
N GLN A 14 -2.01 76.30 -26.04
CA GLN A 14 -3.37 75.75 -25.87
C GLN A 14 -3.31 74.48 -25.01
N SER A 15 -3.66 74.71 -23.74
CA SER A 15 -4.56 73.92 -22.89
C SER A 15 -4.74 72.43 -23.18
N LYS A 16 -4.26 71.63 -22.21
CA LYS A 16 -4.67 70.25 -21.94
C LYS A 16 -6.17 70.19 -21.59
N GLU A 17 -6.94 69.42 -22.34
CA GLU A 17 -8.16 68.79 -21.84
C GLU A 17 -7.86 67.33 -21.52
N ALA A 18 -8.00 66.99 -20.25
CA ALA A 18 -7.88 65.65 -19.73
C ALA A 18 -9.23 64.93 -19.90
N THR A 19 -9.34 64.06 -20.89
CA THR A 19 -10.36 63.00 -20.90
C THR A 19 -9.81 61.79 -20.16
N SER A 20 -10.34 61.59 -18.96
CA SER A 20 -10.18 60.39 -18.15
C SER A 20 -10.68 59.17 -18.91
N THR A 21 -9.75 58.36 -19.42
CA THR A 21 -10.04 56.97 -19.80
C THR A 21 -10.20 56.16 -18.52
N GLU A 22 -11.44 55.78 -18.20
CA GLU A 22 -11.72 54.76 -17.19
C GLU A 22 -11.05 53.45 -17.62
N ASP A 23 -10.16 52.95 -16.76
CA ASP A 23 -9.56 51.63 -16.85
C ASP A 23 -10.69 50.57 -16.78
N PRO A 24 -10.81 49.63 -17.73
CA PRO A 24 -11.78 48.56 -17.59
C PRO A 24 -11.39 47.74 -16.36
N ALA A 25 -12.30 47.73 -15.38
CA ALA A 25 -12.15 47.00 -14.13
C ALA A 25 -11.62 45.59 -14.42
N LYS A 26 -10.39 45.32 -13.98
CA LYS A 26 -9.86 43.95 -13.88
C LYS A 26 -10.85 43.19 -13.00
N THR A 27 -11.66 42.33 -13.63
CA THR A 27 -12.33 41.24 -12.91
C THR A 27 -11.22 40.45 -12.23
N GLU A 28 -11.03 40.68 -10.93
CA GLU A 28 -10.15 39.89 -10.10
C GLU A 28 -10.67 38.46 -10.13
N THR A 29 -9.97 37.57 -10.83
CA THR A 29 -10.21 36.14 -10.74
C THR A 29 -10.14 35.77 -9.26
N PRO A 30 -11.20 35.19 -8.66
CA PRO A 30 -11.18 34.85 -7.25
C PRO A 30 -9.98 33.95 -6.95
N ALA A 31 -9.32 34.21 -5.82
CA ALA A 31 -8.14 33.46 -5.40
C ALA A 31 -8.45 31.95 -5.45
N PRO A 32 -7.54 31.11 -5.98
CA PRO A 32 -7.76 29.68 -6.06
C PRO A 32 -8.01 29.14 -4.64
N LYS A 33 -9.09 28.38 -4.48
CA LYS A 33 -9.36 27.68 -3.22
C LYS A 33 -8.18 26.78 -2.88
N GLU A 34 -7.91 26.61 -1.60
CA GLU A 34 -6.85 25.74 -1.11
C GLU A 34 -7.45 24.51 -0.41
N MET A 35 -6.66 23.44 -0.34
CA MET A 35 -6.99 22.20 0.34
C MET A 35 -5.77 21.61 1.03
N LYS A 36 -5.97 20.82 2.09
CA LYS A 36 -4.93 19.96 2.67
C LYS A 36 -4.72 18.72 1.80
N ALA A 37 -3.45 18.33 1.66
CA ALA A 37 -3.06 17.10 0.98
C ALA A 37 -1.83 16.47 1.64
N VAL A 38 -1.73 15.15 1.59
CA VAL A 38 -0.53 14.40 1.94
C VAL A 38 0.37 14.28 0.72
N VAL A 39 1.56 14.86 0.83
CA VAL A 39 2.52 15.04 -0.26
C VAL A 39 3.79 14.26 0.01
N LEU A 40 4.18 13.42 -0.95
CA LEU A 40 5.52 12.86 -1.03
C LEU A 40 6.47 13.91 -1.60
N THR A 41 7.34 14.46 -0.76
CA THR A 41 8.28 15.53 -1.14
C THR A 41 9.56 15.02 -1.83
N GLY A 42 9.82 13.72 -1.74
CA GLY A 42 10.93 12.99 -2.36
C GLY A 42 10.86 11.51 -1.96
N PHE A 43 11.66 10.64 -2.56
CA PHE A 43 11.66 9.22 -2.19
C PHE A 43 12.47 8.96 -0.93
N GLY A 44 11.99 8.06 -0.05
CA GLY A 44 12.71 7.65 1.15
C GLY A 44 11.83 7.18 2.30
N GLY A 45 12.25 7.51 3.51
CA GLY A 45 11.53 7.19 4.76
C GLY A 45 10.34 8.12 5.01
N LEU A 46 9.69 7.95 6.18
CA LEU A 46 8.47 8.67 6.54
C LEU A 46 8.60 10.20 6.54
N LYS A 47 9.81 10.73 6.81
CA LYS A 47 10.09 12.18 6.81
C LYS A 47 9.82 12.87 5.47
N MET A 48 9.75 12.10 4.38
CA MET A 48 9.45 12.61 3.05
C MET A 48 7.95 12.83 2.81
N VAL A 49 7.09 12.27 3.66
CA VAL A 49 5.63 12.41 3.59
C VAL A 49 5.22 13.58 4.47
N LYS A 50 4.61 14.62 3.87
CA LYS A 50 4.25 15.85 4.58
C LYS A 50 2.83 16.27 4.23
N ILE A 51 2.11 16.80 5.22
CA ILE A 51 0.85 17.51 4.96
C ILE A 51 1.21 18.90 4.43
N GLN A 52 0.59 19.30 3.34
CA GLN A 52 0.78 20.61 2.73
C GLN A 52 -0.57 21.17 2.29
N THR A 53 -0.67 22.49 2.35
CA THR A 53 -1.72 23.22 1.64
C THR A 53 -1.40 23.25 0.15
N LYS A 54 -2.38 22.91 -0.68
CA LYS A 54 -2.29 22.87 -2.15
C LYS A 54 -3.50 23.57 -2.77
N PRO A 55 -3.37 24.12 -3.99
CA PRO A 55 -4.54 24.57 -4.73
C PRO A 55 -5.55 23.42 -4.89
N GLN A 56 -6.82 23.70 -4.62
CA GLN A 56 -7.91 22.78 -4.90
C GLN A 56 -8.01 22.59 -6.43
N PRO A 57 -8.01 21.34 -6.93
CA PRO A 57 -8.13 21.10 -8.36
C PRO A 57 -9.55 21.40 -8.85
N THR A 58 -9.68 21.61 -10.16
CA THR A 58 -10.96 21.70 -10.85
C THR A 58 -11.24 20.41 -11.65
N ALA A 59 -12.51 20.14 -11.94
CA ALA A 59 -12.90 19.07 -12.84
C ALA A 59 -12.65 19.52 -14.28
N GLY A 60 -11.64 18.95 -14.95
CA GLY A 60 -11.41 19.15 -16.38
C GLY A 60 -12.35 18.31 -17.24
N GLU A 61 -12.24 18.45 -18.56
CA GLU A 61 -12.98 17.61 -19.52
C GLU A 61 -12.78 16.10 -19.21
N GLY A 62 -13.87 15.34 -19.14
CA GLY A 62 -13.88 13.91 -18.83
C GLY A 62 -13.53 13.57 -17.38
N GLN A 63 -13.41 14.56 -16.49
CA GLN A 63 -13.06 14.39 -15.08
C GLN A 63 -14.19 14.83 -14.15
N VAL A 64 -14.18 14.28 -12.96
CA VAL A 64 -15.02 14.72 -11.84
C VAL A 64 -14.14 15.20 -10.70
N LEU A 65 -14.65 16.15 -9.94
CA LEU A 65 -14.06 16.58 -8.67
C LEU A 65 -14.80 15.89 -7.53
N ILE A 66 -14.06 15.18 -6.70
CA ILE A 66 -14.60 14.43 -5.56
C ILE A 66 -14.17 15.14 -4.29
N ARG A 67 -15.13 15.45 -3.41
CA ARG A 67 -14.88 15.81 -2.01
C ARG A 67 -14.64 14.53 -1.22
N VAL A 68 -13.39 14.29 -0.86
CA VAL A 68 -12.94 13.03 -0.27
C VAL A 68 -13.43 12.90 1.17
N LYS A 69 -13.91 11.70 1.52
CA LYS A 69 -14.38 11.34 2.86
C LYS A 69 -13.57 10.21 3.48
N ALA A 70 -12.95 9.37 2.66
CA ALA A 70 -12.09 8.30 3.12
C ALA A 70 -11.09 7.93 2.02
N CYS A 71 -9.88 7.58 2.41
CA CYS A 71 -8.86 7.03 1.51
C CYS A 71 -8.35 5.71 2.08
N GLY A 72 -8.04 4.76 1.22
CA GLY A 72 -7.37 3.54 1.64
C GLY A 72 -5.85 3.74 1.68
N VAL A 73 -5.19 3.17 2.69
CA VAL A 73 -3.74 3.06 2.76
C VAL A 73 -3.33 1.66 2.31
N ASN A 74 -2.49 1.59 1.27
CA ASN A 74 -2.08 0.36 0.60
C ASN A 74 -0.58 0.12 0.73
N PHE A 75 -0.17 -1.13 0.56
CA PHE A 75 1.26 -1.45 0.47
C PHE A 75 1.93 -0.76 -0.72
N LEU A 76 1.17 -0.53 -1.80
CA LEU A 76 1.61 0.24 -2.96
C LEU A 76 2.05 1.67 -2.58
N ASP A 77 1.43 2.29 -1.58
CA ASP A 77 1.83 3.62 -1.11
C ASP A 77 3.21 3.59 -0.44
N LEU A 78 3.56 2.50 0.24
CA LEU A 78 4.90 2.30 0.80
C LEU A 78 5.94 2.10 -0.31
N VAL A 79 5.60 1.33 -1.35
CA VAL A 79 6.45 1.10 -2.53
C VAL A 79 6.70 2.42 -3.28
N LEU A 80 5.65 3.24 -3.47
CA LEU A 80 5.76 4.58 -4.03
C LEU A 80 6.66 5.47 -3.17
N ARG A 81 6.43 5.51 -1.84
CA ARG A 81 7.23 6.32 -0.90
C ARG A 81 8.73 6.04 -1.06
N GLN A 82 9.11 4.79 -1.24
CA GLN A 82 10.51 4.38 -1.39
C GLN A 82 11.06 4.53 -2.81
N GLY A 83 10.24 4.86 -3.80
CA GLY A 83 10.66 4.95 -5.21
C GLY A 83 11.05 3.60 -5.80
N VAL A 84 10.36 2.53 -5.40
CA VAL A 84 10.56 1.16 -5.91
C VAL A 84 9.37 0.70 -6.76
N ILE A 85 8.64 1.68 -7.30
CA ILE A 85 7.55 1.47 -8.26
C ILE A 85 8.08 1.64 -9.69
N ASP A 86 7.49 0.92 -10.64
CA ASP A 86 7.72 1.16 -12.06
C ASP A 86 7.18 2.53 -12.49
N ASN A 87 8.01 3.24 -13.26
CA ASN A 87 7.81 4.62 -13.71
C ASN A 87 7.39 5.57 -12.56
N PRO A 88 8.28 5.83 -11.59
CA PRO A 88 7.93 6.62 -10.41
C PRO A 88 7.60 8.08 -10.80
N PRO A 89 6.55 8.69 -10.22
CA PRO A 89 6.17 10.06 -10.53
C PRO A 89 7.25 11.05 -10.07
N LYS A 90 7.30 12.24 -10.68
CA LYS A 90 8.17 13.32 -10.21
C LYS A 90 7.65 13.84 -8.87
N THR A 91 8.54 13.94 -7.87
CA THR A 91 8.24 14.56 -6.58
C THR A 91 8.48 16.07 -6.64
N PRO A 92 7.70 16.91 -5.92
CA PRO A 92 6.64 16.54 -4.99
C PRO A 92 5.35 16.06 -5.66
N VAL A 93 4.67 15.07 -5.08
CA VAL A 93 3.41 14.50 -5.59
C VAL A 93 2.42 14.20 -4.47
N ILE A 94 1.12 14.40 -4.69
CA ILE A 94 0.06 13.99 -3.75
C ILE A 94 -0.11 12.47 -3.82
N MET A 95 -0.09 11.81 -2.66
CA MET A 95 -0.14 10.34 -2.55
C MET A 95 -1.58 9.78 -2.62
N GLY A 96 -1.70 8.45 -2.59
CA GLY A 96 -2.96 7.72 -2.47
C GLY A 96 -3.53 7.26 -3.81
N TYR A 97 -3.88 5.97 -3.90
CA TYR A 97 -4.43 5.34 -5.12
C TYR A 97 -5.93 5.06 -5.08
N GLU A 98 -6.59 5.25 -3.93
CA GLU A 98 -8.03 5.07 -3.82
C GLU A 98 -8.65 6.06 -2.83
N CYS A 99 -9.87 6.50 -3.13
CA CYS A 99 -10.71 7.23 -2.19
C CYS A 99 -12.19 6.93 -2.38
N ALA A 100 -12.98 7.28 -1.38
CA ALA A 100 -14.42 7.35 -1.42
C ALA A 100 -14.88 8.75 -0.97
N GLY A 101 -15.93 9.26 -1.58
CA GLY A 101 -16.40 10.61 -1.31
C GLY A 101 -17.63 10.99 -2.10
N VAL A 102 -17.90 12.28 -2.18
CA VAL A 102 -19.08 12.85 -2.84
C VAL A 102 -18.64 13.63 -4.07
N ILE A 103 -19.34 13.51 -5.19
CA ILE A 103 -19.09 14.33 -6.37
C ILE A 103 -19.43 15.78 -6.04
N GLU A 104 -18.40 16.64 -6.08
CA GLU A 104 -18.50 18.08 -5.84
C GLU A 104 -18.78 18.85 -7.12
N ALA A 105 -18.11 18.46 -8.21
CA ALA A 105 -18.25 19.09 -9.52
C ALA A 105 -17.96 18.08 -10.64
N ILE A 106 -18.46 18.39 -11.83
CA ILE A 106 -18.34 17.55 -13.01
C ILE A 106 -17.82 18.41 -14.15
N GLY A 107 -16.81 17.92 -14.88
CA GLY A 107 -16.30 18.57 -16.07
C GLY A 107 -17.09 18.20 -17.32
N GLU A 108 -16.77 18.86 -18.42
CA GLU A 108 -17.42 18.60 -19.71
C GLU A 108 -17.28 17.14 -20.15
N LYS A 109 -18.24 16.63 -20.94
CA LYS A 109 -18.26 15.26 -21.50
C LYS A 109 -18.26 14.12 -20.47
N VAL A 110 -18.61 14.41 -19.23
CA VAL A 110 -18.91 13.39 -18.23
C VAL A 110 -20.39 13.05 -18.28
N GLU A 111 -20.69 11.76 -18.37
CA GLU A 111 -22.04 11.22 -18.38
C GLU A 111 -22.21 10.18 -17.28
N GLY A 112 -23.47 9.89 -16.93
CA GLY A 112 -23.80 8.80 -16.00
C GLY A 112 -23.51 9.09 -14.52
N ILE A 113 -22.88 10.20 -14.16
CA ILE A 113 -22.60 10.64 -12.78
C ILE A 113 -23.19 12.05 -12.55
N ASN A 114 -23.68 12.32 -11.33
CA ASN A 114 -24.25 13.61 -10.92
C ASN A 114 -23.52 14.19 -9.70
N VAL A 115 -23.56 15.52 -9.56
CA VAL A 115 -23.14 16.19 -8.33
C VAL A 115 -23.99 15.68 -7.17
N GLY A 116 -23.35 15.37 -6.04
CA GLY A 116 -23.98 14.76 -4.87
C GLY A 116 -23.96 13.23 -4.85
N ASP A 117 -23.57 12.56 -5.95
CA ASP A 117 -23.42 11.10 -5.94
C ASP A 117 -22.28 10.68 -5.00
N ASN A 118 -22.51 9.61 -4.22
CA ASN A 118 -21.47 8.94 -3.44
C ASN A 118 -20.70 7.99 -4.36
N VAL A 119 -19.37 8.11 -4.37
CA VAL A 119 -18.52 7.38 -5.30
C VAL A 119 -17.26 6.83 -4.65
N ILE A 120 -16.74 5.76 -5.24
CA ILE A 120 -15.37 5.29 -5.10
C ILE A 120 -14.58 5.76 -6.32
N ALA A 121 -13.32 6.13 -6.12
CA ALA A 121 -12.39 6.38 -7.21
C ALA A 121 -11.09 5.62 -7.03
N LEU A 122 -10.58 5.05 -8.12
CA LEU A 122 -9.24 4.48 -8.22
C LEU A 122 -8.40 5.42 -9.08
N SER A 123 -7.35 6.01 -8.52
CA SER A 123 -6.55 7.03 -9.20
C SER A 123 -5.07 6.67 -9.18
N GLU A 124 -4.30 7.19 -10.13
CA GLU A 124 -2.85 7.10 -10.12
C GLU A 124 -2.24 8.23 -9.28
N GLY A 125 -2.53 8.23 -7.98
CA GLY A 125 -2.19 9.29 -7.04
C GLY A 125 -3.35 10.26 -6.76
N GLN A 126 -3.07 11.32 -6.00
CA GLN A 126 -3.99 12.42 -5.67
C GLN A 126 -5.14 12.11 -4.70
N CYS A 127 -5.32 10.86 -4.25
CA CYS A 127 -6.46 10.52 -3.39
C CYS A 127 -6.28 10.94 -1.92
N TRP A 128 -5.05 11.12 -1.42
CA TRP A 128 -4.80 11.59 -0.04
C TRP A 128 -4.83 13.12 0.03
N ALA A 129 -5.98 13.69 -0.33
CA ALA A 129 -6.28 15.11 -0.27
C ALA A 129 -7.76 15.31 0.06
N GLU A 130 -8.15 16.52 0.48
CA GLU A 130 -9.57 16.83 0.75
C GLU A 130 -10.41 16.81 -0.54
N PHE A 131 -9.78 17.09 -1.70
CA PHE A 131 -10.40 16.95 -3.00
C PHE A 131 -9.50 16.23 -4.00
N ALA A 132 -10.10 15.39 -4.84
CA ALA A 132 -9.41 14.67 -5.91
C ALA A 132 -10.13 14.89 -7.24
N SER A 133 -9.38 15.26 -8.29
CA SER A 133 -9.89 15.31 -9.66
C SER A 133 -9.49 14.04 -10.40
N VAL A 134 -10.47 13.28 -10.87
CA VAL A 134 -10.26 11.92 -11.41
C VAL A 134 -11.03 11.74 -12.73
N PRO A 135 -10.43 11.12 -13.76
CA PRO A 135 -11.18 10.72 -14.96
C PRO A 135 -12.38 9.85 -14.62
N VAL A 136 -13.55 10.15 -15.18
CA VAL A 136 -14.82 9.47 -14.84
C VAL A 136 -14.76 7.95 -15.03
N LYS A 137 -13.95 7.47 -15.97
CA LYS A 137 -13.77 6.03 -16.24
C LYS A 137 -13.15 5.23 -15.08
N TYR A 138 -12.63 5.90 -14.05
CA TYR A 138 -12.12 5.26 -12.84
C TYR A 138 -12.95 5.55 -11.59
N VAL A 139 -14.19 6.01 -11.79
CA VAL A 139 -15.14 6.38 -10.73
C VAL A 139 -16.32 5.42 -10.76
N TYR A 140 -16.68 4.90 -9.59
CA TYR A 140 -17.69 3.87 -9.41
C TYR A 140 -18.74 4.39 -8.44
N LYS A 141 -20.02 4.39 -8.83
CA LYS A 141 -21.10 4.80 -7.93
C LYS A 141 -21.25 3.81 -6.79
N MET A 142 -21.29 4.33 -5.57
CA MET A 142 -21.53 3.51 -4.38
C MET A 142 -22.98 3.04 -4.34
N PRO A 143 -23.25 1.79 -3.91
CA PRO A 143 -24.61 1.37 -3.59
C PRO A 143 -25.13 2.15 -2.37
N GLU A 144 -26.45 2.29 -2.29
CA GLU A 144 -27.11 2.97 -1.18
C GLU A 144 -26.77 2.32 0.17
N GLY A 145 -26.55 3.14 1.20
CA GLY A 145 -26.24 2.67 2.56
C GLY A 145 -24.80 2.22 2.80
N MET A 146 -23.95 2.12 1.77
CA MET A 146 -22.52 1.85 1.96
C MET A 146 -21.81 3.04 2.62
N SER A 147 -21.03 2.78 3.67
CA SER A 147 -20.21 3.81 4.31
C SER A 147 -18.97 4.15 3.48
N PHE A 148 -18.46 5.38 3.58
CA PHE A 148 -17.22 5.78 2.88
C PHE A 148 -16.00 4.99 3.36
N HIS A 149 -15.93 4.62 4.64
CA HIS A 149 -14.82 3.80 5.16
C HIS A 149 -14.85 2.39 4.57
N ASP A 150 -16.03 1.77 4.46
CA ASP A 150 -16.17 0.46 3.81
C ASP A 150 -15.81 0.55 2.32
N ALA A 151 -16.30 1.59 1.65
CA ALA A 151 -16.03 1.85 0.23
C ALA A 151 -14.52 1.96 -0.06
N ALA A 152 -13.80 2.75 0.74
CA ALA A 152 -12.35 2.88 0.66
C ALA A 152 -11.58 1.61 1.09
N ALA A 153 -12.22 0.68 1.80
CA ALA A 153 -11.63 -0.60 2.18
C ALA A 153 -11.89 -1.73 1.17
N ILE A 154 -12.96 -1.62 0.37
CA ILE A 154 -13.31 -2.57 -0.68
C ILE A 154 -12.47 -2.34 -1.94
N ALA A 155 -12.34 -1.07 -2.36
CA ALA A 155 -11.97 -0.73 -3.73
C ALA A 155 -10.71 -1.45 -4.27
N MET A 156 -9.55 -1.34 -3.62
CA MET A 156 -8.33 -2.05 -4.05
C MET A 156 -8.27 -3.50 -3.54
N ASN A 157 -8.66 -3.74 -2.28
CA ASN A 157 -8.44 -5.03 -1.63
C ASN A 157 -9.32 -6.14 -2.20
N TYR A 158 -10.64 -5.88 -2.27
CA TYR A 158 -11.61 -6.88 -2.69
C TYR A 158 -11.60 -7.06 -4.20
N LEU A 159 -11.34 -6.00 -4.96
CA LEU A 159 -11.16 -6.10 -6.40
C LEU A 159 -9.96 -6.99 -6.74
N THR A 160 -8.83 -6.79 -6.04
CA THR A 160 -7.67 -7.67 -6.16
C THR A 160 -8.03 -9.11 -5.78
N ALA A 161 -8.59 -9.32 -4.59
CA ALA A 161 -8.93 -10.68 -4.12
C ALA A 161 -9.92 -11.41 -5.05
N TYR A 162 -10.93 -10.70 -5.58
CA TYR A 162 -11.91 -11.27 -6.49
C TYR A 162 -11.26 -11.77 -7.79
N ILE A 163 -10.43 -10.93 -8.42
CA ILE A 163 -9.74 -11.29 -9.66
C ILE A 163 -8.76 -12.45 -9.42
N LEU A 164 -8.04 -12.42 -8.29
CA LEU A 164 -7.13 -13.51 -7.91
C LEU A 164 -7.85 -14.85 -7.71
N LEU A 165 -8.98 -14.85 -6.99
CA LEU A 165 -9.72 -16.08 -6.69
C LEU A 165 -10.44 -16.63 -7.92
N PHE A 166 -11.19 -15.79 -8.63
CA PHE A 166 -12.16 -16.26 -9.60
C PHE A 166 -11.65 -16.21 -11.04
N ASP A 167 -10.99 -15.12 -11.44
CA ASP A 167 -10.61 -14.95 -12.84
C ASP A 167 -9.24 -15.61 -13.14
N ILE A 168 -8.28 -15.49 -12.23
CA ILE A 168 -6.95 -16.11 -12.38
C ILE A 168 -6.88 -17.47 -11.71
N GLY A 169 -7.31 -17.55 -10.45
CA GLY A 169 -7.30 -18.76 -9.64
C GLY A 169 -8.33 -19.79 -10.09
N ASN A 170 -9.46 -19.33 -10.65
CA ASN A 170 -10.59 -20.18 -11.05
C ASN A 170 -11.00 -21.13 -9.91
N LEU A 171 -11.19 -20.54 -8.72
CA LEU A 171 -11.57 -21.23 -7.49
C LEU A 171 -12.91 -21.93 -7.66
N ARG A 172 -12.94 -23.21 -7.28
CA ARG A 172 -14.11 -24.10 -7.37
C ARG A 172 -14.36 -24.81 -6.04
N ALA A 173 -15.55 -25.40 -5.94
CA ALA A 173 -15.93 -26.17 -4.77
C ALA A 173 -14.92 -27.27 -4.45
N GLY A 174 -14.60 -27.43 -3.16
CA GLY A 174 -13.67 -28.47 -2.68
C GLY A 174 -12.18 -28.17 -2.86
N GLN A 175 -11.80 -27.07 -3.49
CA GLN A 175 -10.38 -26.74 -3.71
C GLN A 175 -9.71 -26.15 -2.46
N SER A 176 -8.37 -26.20 -2.44
CA SER A 176 -7.56 -25.57 -1.39
C SER A 176 -6.77 -24.36 -1.86
N VAL A 177 -6.72 -23.33 -1.01
CA VAL A 177 -6.01 -22.07 -1.27
C VAL A 177 -4.97 -21.84 -0.17
N LEU A 178 -3.73 -21.54 -0.55
CA LEU A 178 -2.73 -20.94 0.33
C LEU A 178 -2.63 -19.45 0.02
N ALA A 179 -2.83 -18.60 1.02
CA ALA A 179 -2.70 -17.16 0.87
C ALA A 179 -1.74 -16.56 1.91
N HIS A 180 -0.69 -15.91 1.42
CA HIS A 180 0.28 -15.21 2.26
C HIS A 180 -0.27 -13.86 2.73
N GLY A 181 0.10 -13.46 3.96
CA GLY A 181 -0.33 -12.18 4.53
C GLY A 181 -1.83 -12.14 4.83
N ILE A 182 -2.40 -13.28 5.24
CA ILE A 182 -3.86 -13.51 5.31
C ILE A 182 -4.61 -12.55 6.27
N ALA A 183 -3.89 -11.95 7.23
CA ALA A 183 -4.44 -10.95 8.14
C ALA A 183 -4.59 -9.54 7.52
N GLY A 184 -3.91 -9.26 6.41
CA GLY A 184 -3.95 -7.94 5.75
C GLY A 184 -5.27 -7.70 5.00
N GLY A 185 -5.41 -6.50 4.40
CA GLY A 185 -6.62 -6.12 3.68
C GLY A 185 -7.05 -7.08 2.57
N VAL A 186 -6.13 -7.44 1.66
CA VAL A 186 -6.41 -8.44 0.60
C VAL A 186 -6.66 -9.82 1.20
N GLY A 187 -5.93 -10.21 2.25
CA GLY A 187 -6.13 -11.49 2.95
C GLY A 187 -7.52 -11.63 3.58
N GLN A 188 -8.01 -10.58 4.25
CA GLN A 188 -9.37 -10.56 4.78
C GLN A 188 -10.43 -10.62 3.68
N ALA A 189 -10.18 -9.99 2.52
CA ALA A 189 -11.05 -10.12 1.36
C ALA A 189 -11.04 -11.55 0.80
N ILE A 190 -9.86 -12.19 0.68
CA ILE A 190 -9.73 -13.60 0.26
C ILE A 190 -10.51 -14.52 1.20
N ILE A 191 -10.40 -14.33 2.51
CA ILE A 191 -11.17 -15.10 3.52
C ILE A 191 -12.66 -15.05 3.22
N GLN A 192 -13.22 -13.84 3.04
CA GLN A 192 -14.66 -13.68 2.88
C GLN A 192 -15.16 -14.20 1.53
N LEU A 193 -14.43 -13.89 0.45
CA LEU A 193 -14.79 -14.34 -0.89
C LEU A 193 -14.66 -15.87 -1.03
N SER A 194 -13.66 -16.49 -0.40
CA SER A 194 -13.51 -17.96 -0.43
C SER A 194 -14.69 -18.68 0.23
N LYS A 195 -15.30 -18.08 1.26
CA LYS A 195 -16.49 -18.63 1.93
C LYS A 195 -17.76 -18.63 1.05
N THR A 196 -17.74 -17.93 -0.07
CA THR A 196 -18.85 -17.97 -1.06
C THR A 196 -18.81 -19.23 -1.94
N VAL A 197 -17.73 -20.01 -1.85
CA VAL A 197 -17.53 -21.24 -2.59
C VAL A 197 -17.56 -22.42 -1.63
N GLU A 198 -18.29 -23.47 -1.99
CA GLU A 198 -18.51 -24.61 -1.12
C GLU A 198 -17.21 -25.38 -0.82
N ASN A 199 -17.04 -25.80 0.43
CA ASN A 199 -15.98 -26.73 0.85
C ASN A 199 -14.54 -26.29 0.50
N VAL A 200 -14.27 -24.98 0.46
CA VAL A 200 -12.91 -24.47 0.26
C VAL A 200 -12.07 -24.64 1.52
N THR A 201 -10.88 -25.21 1.37
CA THR A 201 -9.89 -25.28 2.45
C THR A 201 -8.92 -24.11 2.34
N LEU A 202 -8.89 -23.23 3.35
CA LEU A 202 -8.07 -22.02 3.32
C LEU A 202 -6.90 -22.13 4.30
N TYR A 203 -5.70 -22.19 3.75
CA TYR A 203 -4.42 -22.07 4.45
C TYR A 203 -3.95 -20.61 4.39
N GLY A 204 -3.50 -20.07 5.52
CA GLY A 204 -2.98 -18.71 5.60
C GLY A 204 -1.62 -18.65 6.29
N THR A 205 -0.79 -17.69 5.90
CA THR A 205 0.39 -17.32 6.70
C THR A 205 0.23 -15.92 7.29
N ALA A 206 0.52 -15.78 8.58
CA ALA A 206 0.55 -14.50 9.30
C ALA A 206 1.39 -14.63 10.56
N SER A 207 1.88 -13.52 11.11
CA SER A 207 2.56 -13.51 12.41
C SER A 207 1.68 -14.09 13.52
N ALA A 208 2.28 -14.84 14.45
CA ALA A 208 1.61 -15.58 15.52
C ALA A 208 0.66 -14.72 16.36
N HIS A 209 1.03 -13.48 16.66
CA HIS A 209 0.20 -12.55 17.43
C HIS A 209 -1.14 -12.21 16.74
N LYS A 210 -1.33 -12.56 15.46
CA LYS A 210 -2.59 -12.37 14.71
C LYS A 210 -3.41 -13.65 14.57
N HIS A 211 -2.88 -14.81 14.95
CA HIS A 211 -3.54 -16.10 14.72
C HIS A 211 -4.90 -16.18 15.42
N GLU A 212 -5.02 -15.63 16.63
CA GLU A 212 -6.29 -15.62 17.35
C GLU A 212 -7.39 -14.90 16.57
N SER A 213 -7.06 -13.79 15.88
CA SER A 213 -8.01 -13.06 15.04
C SER A 213 -8.46 -13.81 13.78
N LEU A 214 -7.80 -14.94 13.46
CA LEU A 214 -7.95 -15.74 12.26
C LEU A 214 -8.51 -17.15 12.53
N LYS A 215 -8.52 -17.61 13.78
CA LYS A 215 -8.76 -18.99 14.20
C LYS A 215 -10.04 -19.62 13.62
N ASP A 216 -11.10 -18.83 13.47
CA ASP A 216 -12.41 -19.28 12.92
C ASP A 216 -12.69 -18.72 11.50
N LYS A 217 -11.68 -18.09 10.91
CA LYS A 217 -11.79 -17.44 9.59
C LYS A 217 -11.08 -18.22 8.50
N VAL A 218 -10.05 -18.97 8.84
CA VAL A 218 -9.28 -19.83 7.93
C VAL A 218 -9.29 -21.27 8.46
N THR A 219 -9.02 -22.26 7.61
CA THR A 219 -8.95 -23.66 8.05
C THR A 219 -7.66 -23.90 8.85
N HIS A 220 -6.54 -23.34 8.37
CA HIS A 220 -5.25 -23.42 9.05
C HIS A 220 -4.47 -22.12 8.88
N VAL A 221 -3.78 -21.68 9.94
CA VAL A 221 -2.88 -20.53 9.90
C VAL A 221 -1.50 -20.92 10.43
N TYR A 222 -0.46 -20.47 9.74
CA TYR A 222 0.93 -20.72 10.10
C TYR A 222 1.68 -19.41 10.33
N ASP A 223 2.62 -19.45 11.29
CA ASP A 223 3.58 -18.36 11.48
C ASP A 223 4.71 -18.46 10.44
N HIS A 224 5.29 -17.33 10.08
CA HIS A 224 6.38 -17.26 9.09
C HIS A 224 7.67 -17.95 9.56
N SER A 225 7.85 -18.17 10.87
CA SER A 225 8.97 -18.92 11.44
C SER A 225 8.87 -20.43 11.22
N LEU A 226 7.69 -20.94 10.86
CA LEU A 226 7.47 -22.35 10.58
C LEU A 226 7.71 -22.67 9.11
N ASP A 227 8.10 -23.92 8.84
CA ASP A 227 8.05 -24.47 7.48
C ASP A 227 6.60 -24.81 7.13
N TYR A 228 5.85 -23.79 6.71
CA TYR A 228 4.45 -23.93 6.31
C TYR A 228 4.27 -24.94 5.17
N THR A 229 5.29 -25.20 4.35
CA THR A 229 5.18 -26.18 3.25
C THR A 229 5.08 -27.60 3.79
N GLN A 230 5.90 -27.94 4.80
CA GLN A 230 5.83 -29.22 5.48
C GLN A 230 4.53 -29.37 6.28
N GLU A 231 4.12 -28.33 7.02
CA GLU A 231 2.88 -28.37 7.78
C GLU A 231 1.65 -28.58 6.89
N ILE A 232 1.62 -27.95 5.70
CA ILE A 232 0.56 -28.18 4.72
C ILE A 232 0.62 -29.62 4.19
N ARG A 233 1.80 -30.15 3.86
CA ARG A 233 1.94 -31.53 3.35
C ARG A 233 1.54 -32.61 4.36
N LYS A 234 1.63 -32.34 5.66
CA LYS A 234 1.10 -33.27 6.69
C LYS A 234 -0.41 -33.47 6.58
N ILE A 235 -1.13 -32.45 6.09
CA ILE A 235 -2.60 -32.43 6.00
C ILE A 235 -3.06 -32.72 4.56
N SER A 236 -2.35 -32.17 3.58
CA SER A 236 -2.59 -32.33 2.15
C SER A 236 -1.26 -32.67 1.45
N PRO A 237 -0.87 -33.96 1.42
CA PRO A 237 0.43 -34.40 0.87
C PRO A 237 0.69 -33.94 -0.58
N GLU A 238 -0.38 -33.90 -1.38
CA GLU A 238 -0.38 -33.44 -2.78
C GLU A 238 -0.22 -31.91 -2.92
N GLY A 239 -0.32 -31.16 -1.81
CA GLY A 239 -0.19 -29.70 -1.79
C GLY A 239 -1.53 -28.96 -1.89
N VAL A 240 -1.57 -27.83 -2.59
CA VAL A 240 -2.75 -26.95 -2.73
C VAL A 240 -3.11 -26.63 -4.19
N ASP A 241 -4.36 -26.27 -4.44
CA ASP A 241 -4.84 -25.92 -5.79
C ASP A 241 -4.41 -24.51 -6.20
N ILE A 242 -4.40 -23.55 -5.27
CA ILE A 242 -4.10 -22.14 -5.55
C ILE A 242 -3.12 -21.60 -4.51
N VAL A 243 -2.07 -20.93 -4.95
CA VAL A 243 -1.15 -20.16 -4.10
C VAL A 243 -1.23 -18.68 -4.47
N MET A 244 -1.53 -17.83 -3.48
CA MET A 244 -1.59 -16.38 -3.62
C MET A 244 -0.42 -15.75 -2.88
N ASP A 245 0.52 -15.22 -3.65
CA ASP A 245 1.79 -14.70 -3.14
C ASP A 245 1.87 -13.17 -3.24
N CYS A 246 2.03 -12.53 -2.09
CA CYS A 246 2.32 -11.10 -1.97
C CYS A 246 3.75 -10.80 -1.47
N LEU A 247 4.56 -11.83 -1.28
CA LEU A 247 5.91 -11.77 -0.75
C LEU A 247 6.92 -11.69 -1.89
N CYS A 248 6.87 -12.64 -2.85
CA CYS A 248 7.94 -12.90 -3.83
C CYS A 248 9.22 -13.48 -3.19
N GLY A 249 10.27 -13.70 -3.99
CA GLY A 249 11.56 -14.23 -3.52
C GLY A 249 11.50 -15.73 -3.22
N ASP A 250 12.07 -16.16 -2.09
CA ASP A 250 12.15 -17.58 -1.71
C ASP A 250 10.77 -18.26 -1.59
N ASP A 251 9.72 -17.50 -1.25
CA ASP A 251 8.35 -18.01 -1.16
C ASP A 251 7.75 -18.37 -2.53
N THR A 252 8.27 -17.82 -3.62
CA THR A 252 7.86 -18.17 -4.99
C THR A 252 8.13 -19.66 -5.27
N ASN A 253 9.35 -20.12 -5.03
CA ASN A 253 9.74 -21.50 -5.29
C ASN A 253 9.00 -22.48 -4.37
N LYS A 254 8.85 -22.12 -3.08
CA LYS A 254 8.06 -22.88 -2.11
C LYS A 254 6.61 -23.02 -2.56
N GLY A 255 5.97 -21.91 -2.95
CA GLY A 255 4.61 -21.88 -3.46
C GLY A 255 4.43 -22.78 -4.69
N ILE A 256 5.29 -22.66 -5.70
CA ILE A 256 5.22 -23.48 -6.92
C ILE A 256 5.41 -24.97 -6.61
N SER A 257 6.33 -25.31 -5.69
CA SER A 257 6.57 -26.69 -5.27
C SER A 257 5.34 -27.31 -4.58
N LEU A 258 4.53 -26.48 -3.92
CA LEU A 258 3.35 -26.88 -3.17
C LEU A 258 2.09 -27.02 -4.03
N LEU A 259 2.15 -26.72 -5.33
CA LEU A 259 1.00 -26.87 -6.21
C LEU A 259 0.70 -28.34 -6.51
N LYS A 260 -0.58 -28.70 -6.38
CA LYS A 260 -1.17 -29.90 -7.00
C LYS A 260 -1.07 -29.84 -8.53
N PRO A 261 -1.25 -30.96 -9.26
CA PRO A 261 -1.54 -30.93 -10.68
C PRO A 261 -2.70 -29.97 -10.99
N MET A 262 -2.61 -29.23 -12.08
CA MET A 262 -3.53 -28.15 -12.47
C MET A 262 -3.55 -26.94 -11.53
N GLY A 263 -2.65 -26.90 -10.55
CA GLY A 263 -2.56 -25.83 -9.56
C GLY A 263 -2.03 -24.53 -10.16
N ARG A 264 -2.39 -23.42 -9.51
CA ARG A 264 -2.04 -22.07 -9.95
C ARG A 264 -1.28 -21.30 -8.88
N TYR A 265 -0.08 -20.86 -9.21
CA TYR A 265 0.63 -19.86 -8.41
C TYR A 265 0.37 -18.47 -9.01
N ILE A 266 0.04 -17.51 -8.14
CA ILE A 266 -0.29 -16.14 -8.54
C ILE A 266 0.51 -15.14 -7.69
N LEU A 267 1.48 -14.48 -8.31
CA LEU A 267 2.22 -13.37 -7.70
C LEU A 267 1.44 -12.07 -7.89
N PHE A 268 1.07 -11.40 -6.80
CA PHE A 268 0.30 -10.15 -6.85
C PHE A 268 0.88 -9.01 -6.02
N GLY A 269 2.03 -9.23 -5.38
CA GLY A 269 2.73 -8.21 -4.62
C GLY A 269 4.17 -8.59 -4.36
N THR A 270 5.00 -7.59 -4.07
CA THR A 270 6.43 -7.75 -3.81
C THR A 270 6.78 -7.19 -2.43
N SER A 271 6.01 -7.59 -1.41
CA SER A 271 6.15 -7.00 -0.07
C SER A 271 7.51 -7.29 0.59
N SER A 272 8.25 -8.28 0.11
CA SER A 272 9.64 -8.55 0.53
C SER A 272 10.63 -7.46 0.10
N VAL A 273 10.31 -6.65 -0.91
CA VAL A 273 11.21 -5.61 -1.44
C VAL A 273 11.28 -4.37 -0.54
N VAL A 274 10.22 -4.12 0.22
CA VAL A 274 10.14 -3.01 1.19
C VAL A 274 10.70 -3.50 2.52
N THR A 275 12.02 -3.43 2.67
CA THR A 275 12.74 -3.73 3.92
C THR A 275 13.24 -2.44 4.56
N GLY A 276 12.78 -2.15 5.78
CA GLY A 276 13.17 -0.94 6.51
C GLY A 276 12.69 0.38 5.89
N GLU A 277 13.22 1.50 6.37
CA GLU A 277 12.66 2.83 6.05
C GLU A 277 12.96 3.30 4.62
N THR A 278 14.12 2.96 4.07
CA THR A 278 14.62 3.47 2.78
C THR A 278 14.79 2.36 1.74
N LYS A 279 14.99 2.74 0.47
CA LYS A 279 15.21 1.79 -0.62
C LYS A 279 16.46 0.94 -0.36
N SER A 280 16.26 -0.36 -0.18
CA SER A 280 17.36 -1.33 -0.14
C SER A 280 17.61 -1.90 -1.54
N PHE A 281 18.64 -1.41 -2.22
CA PHE A 281 19.08 -1.95 -3.51
C PHE A 281 19.43 -3.45 -3.41
N PHE A 282 20.01 -3.85 -2.27
CA PHE A 282 20.35 -5.24 -1.99
C PHE A 282 19.10 -6.13 -1.88
N SER A 283 18.04 -5.67 -1.20
CA SER A 283 16.78 -6.45 -1.09
C SER A 283 16.07 -6.59 -2.44
N PHE A 284 16.10 -5.54 -3.26
CA PHE A 284 15.59 -5.59 -4.63
C PHE A 284 16.37 -6.58 -5.50
N ALA A 285 17.70 -6.51 -5.52
CA ALA A 285 18.55 -7.42 -6.28
C ALA A 285 18.40 -8.88 -5.79
N LYS A 286 18.35 -9.08 -4.47
CA LYS A 286 18.14 -10.38 -3.84
C LYS A 286 16.79 -11.01 -4.24
N SER A 287 15.72 -10.22 -4.26
CA SER A 287 14.39 -10.70 -4.68
C SER A 287 14.37 -11.20 -6.13
N TRP A 288 15.24 -10.67 -7.00
CA TRP A 288 15.38 -11.13 -8.39
C TRP A 288 16.34 -12.31 -8.54
N TRP A 289 17.41 -12.36 -7.74
CA TRP A 289 18.39 -13.45 -7.78
C TRP A 289 17.91 -14.76 -7.15
N GLN A 290 16.94 -14.67 -6.22
CA GLN A 290 16.41 -15.83 -5.49
C GLN A 290 15.28 -16.57 -6.22
N VAL A 291 14.76 -16.03 -7.32
CA VAL A 291 13.72 -16.71 -8.10
C VAL A 291 14.40 -17.60 -9.12
N ASP A 292 14.15 -18.91 -9.03
CA ASP A 292 14.69 -19.87 -9.99
C ASP A 292 14.16 -19.54 -11.38
N LYS A 293 14.96 -19.81 -12.42
CA LYS A 293 14.49 -19.67 -13.80
C LYS A 293 13.32 -20.62 -14.03
N ILE A 294 12.13 -20.06 -14.23
CA ILE A 294 10.92 -20.84 -14.48
C ILE A 294 10.95 -21.37 -15.92
N SER A 295 11.12 -22.68 -16.06
CA SER A 295 11.14 -23.36 -17.35
C SER A 295 9.73 -23.67 -17.85
N PRO A 296 9.33 -23.23 -19.06
CA PRO A 296 8.05 -23.63 -19.66
C PRO A 296 7.89 -25.14 -19.82
N LEU A 297 8.98 -25.87 -20.08
CA LEU A 297 8.96 -27.34 -20.17
C LEU A 297 8.59 -27.95 -18.81
N LYS A 298 9.13 -27.41 -17.72
CA LYS A 298 8.76 -27.87 -16.37
C LYS A 298 7.29 -27.61 -16.05
N LEU A 299 6.74 -26.47 -16.47
CA LEU A 299 5.31 -26.19 -16.30
C LEU A 299 4.43 -27.17 -17.09
N TYR A 300 4.85 -27.51 -18.31
CA TYR A 300 4.21 -28.52 -19.15
C TYR A 300 4.24 -29.91 -18.50
N ASP A 301 5.41 -30.35 -18.05
CA ASP A 301 5.59 -31.68 -17.43
C ASP A 301 4.83 -31.80 -16.10
N ASP A 302 4.87 -30.75 -15.26
CA ASP A 302 4.23 -30.75 -13.94
C ASP A 302 2.72 -30.39 -13.99
N ASN A 303 2.17 -30.03 -15.15
CA ASN A 303 0.80 -29.53 -15.33
C ASN A 303 0.46 -28.33 -14.44
N LYS A 304 1.34 -27.32 -14.37
CA LYS A 304 1.20 -26.16 -13.46
C LYS A 304 1.00 -24.85 -14.21
N PHE A 305 0.30 -23.92 -13.56
CA PHE A 305 0.11 -22.56 -14.05
C PHE A 305 0.85 -21.56 -13.18
N LEU A 306 1.49 -20.59 -13.82
CA LEU A 306 2.11 -19.43 -13.18
C LEU A 306 1.46 -18.16 -13.72
N ALA A 307 1.04 -17.27 -12.83
CA ALA A 307 0.45 -15.99 -13.19
C ALA A 307 1.03 -14.85 -12.35
N GLY A 308 0.95 -13.64 -12.90
CA GLY A 308 1.21 -12.39 -12.20
C GLY A 308 0.01 -11.46 -12.32
N PHE A 309 -0.28 -10.70 -11.27
CA PHE A 309 -1.38 -9.75 -11.28
C PHE A 309 -0.99 -8.42 -10.62
N GLN A 310 -1.27 -7.31 -11.31
CA GLN A 310 -1.07 -5.97 -10.75
C GLN A 310 -2.18 -5.03 -11.18
N LEU A 311 -3.13 -4.79 -10.27
CA LEU A 311 -4.32 -3.98 -10.52
C LEU A 311 -4.02 -2.58 -11.06
N ARG A 312 -2.97 -1.91 -10.55
CA ARG A 312 -2.53 -0.60 -11.06
C ARG A 312 -2.22 -0.64 -12.55
N GLN A 313 -1.44 -1.62 -13.01
CA GLN A 313 -1.06 -1.73 -14.43
C GLN A 313 -2.28 -2.05 -15.29
N LEU A 314 -3.15 -2.94 -14.80
CA LEU A 314 -4.37 -3.32 -15.50
C LEU A 314 -5.30 -2.12 -15.72
N LEU A 315 -5.41 -1.22 -14.72
CA LEU A 315 -6.19 0.01 -14.80
C LEU A 315 -5.57 1.07 -15.70
N PHE A 316 -4.31 1.46 -15.42
CA PHE A 316 -3.75 2.71 -15.95
C PHE A 316 -2.85 2.51 -17.17
N ARG A 317 -2.27 1.32 -17.36
CA ARG A 317 -1.44 0.99 -18.54
C ARG A 317 -2.24 0.21 -19.58
N ASP A 318 -2.94 -0.83 -19.14
CA ASP A 318 -3.63 -1.76 -20.05
C ASP A 318 -5.07 -1.31 -20.37
N ASN A 319 -5.52 -0.21 -19.75
CA ASN A 319 -6.80 0.47 -19.99
C ASN A 319 -8.03 -0.45 -19.86
N GLN A 320 -8.01 -1.42 -18.93
CA GLN A 320 -9.09 -2.40 -18.73
C GLN A 320 -10.21 -1.89 -17.80
N HIS A 321 -10.56 -0.61 -17.86
CA HIS A 321 -11.54 0.00 -16.97
C HIS A 321 -12.93 -0.64 -17.05
N ALA A 322 -13.38 -1.08 -18.23
CA ALA A 322 -14.69 -1.71 -18.42
C ALA A 322 -14.77 -3.08 -17.73
N TYR A 323 -13.69 -3.85 -17.81
CA TYR A 323 -13.56 -5.09 -17.07
C TYR A 323 -13.58 -4.82 -15.55
N ILE A 324 -12.80 -3.85 -15.06
CA ILE A 324 -12.78 -3.50 -13.64
C ILE A 324 -14.15 -3.03 -13.14
N GLN A 325 -14.87 -2.22 -13.91
CA GLN A 325 -16.25 -1.81 -13.62
C GLN A 325 -17.14 -3.02 -13.37
N SER A 326 -17.10 -4.02 -14.25
CA SER A 326 -17.91 -5.24 -14.09
C SER A 326 -17.57 -6.02 -12.82
N GLN A 327 -16.30 -6.03 -12.38
CA GLN A 327 -15.90 -6.70 -11.15
C GLN A 327 -16.31 -5.90 -9.91
N MET A 328 -16.23 -4.56 -9.97
CA MET A 328 -16.71 -3.70 -8.90
C MET A 328 -18.21 -3.85 -8.67
N GLU A 329 -19.01 -3.98 -9.73
CA GLU A 329 -20.46 -4.21 -9.65
C GLU A 329 -20.79 -5.54 -8.95
N LYS A 330 -20.04 -6.61 -9.22
CA LYS A 330 -20.18 -7.89 -8.50
C LYS A 330 -19.88 -7.73 -7.02
N LEU A 331 -18.84 -6.96 -6.67
CA LEU A 331 -18.51 -6.67 -5.27
C LEU A 331 -19.57 -5.83 -4.57
N PHE A 332 -20.14 -4.83 -5.24
CA PHE A 332 -21.26 -4.06 -4.71
C PHE A 332 -22.48 -4.94 -4.44
N LYS A 333 -22.76 -5.89 -5.33
CA LYS A 333 -23.81 -6.88 -5.10
C LYS A 333 -23.51 -7.72 -3.85
N LEU A 334 -22.31 -8.29 -3.74
CA LEU A 334 -21.92 -9.09 -2.58
C LEU A 334 -21.97 -8.29 -1.27
N TYR A 335 -21.61 -7.01 -1.29
CA TYR A 335 -21.71 -6.14 -0.12
C TYR A 335 -23.17 -5.86 0.26
N THR A 336 -24.00 -5.51 -0.73
CA THR A 336 -25.42 -5.21 -0.53
C THR A 336 -26.18 -6.43 -0.03
N ASP A 337 -25.82 -7.62 -0.50
CA ASP A 337 -26.37 -8.90 -0.05
C ASP A 337 -25.83 -9.32 1.35
N GLY A 338 -24.92 -8.55 1.95
CA GLY A 338 -24.32 -8.83 3.25
C GLY A 338 -23.31 -9.98 3.26
N VAL A 339 -22.88 -10.45 2.08
CA VAL A 339 -21.92 -11.56 1.92
C VAL A 339 -20.50 -11.13 2.28
N ILE A 340 -20.15 -9.87 2.00
CA ILE A 340 -18.85 -9.29 2.34
C ILE A 340 -19.00 -8.03 3.19
N LYS A 341 -18.09 -7.86 4.16
CA LYS A 341 -17.95 -6.69 5.01
C LYS A 341 -16.45 -6.40 5.24
N PRO A 342 -15.90 -5.31 4.70
CA PRO A 342 -14.48 -5.01 4.87
C PRO A 342 -14.08 -4.92 6.34
N VAL A 343 -12.90 -5.46 6.65
CA VAL A 343 -12.30 -5.37 7.98
C VAL A 343 -11.42 -4.12 8.02
N ILE A 344 -11.79 -3.17 8.86
CA ILE A 344 -11.03 -1.93 9.09
C ILE A 344 -10.19 -2.12 10.35
N ASP A 345 -8.89 -1.94 10.20
CA ASP A 345 -7.91 -1.99 11.30
C ASP A 345 -7.94 -0.70 12.13
N GLN A 346 -7.91 0.45 11.45
CA GLN A 346 -8.00 1.76 12.07
C GLN A 346 -8.47 2.82 11.07
N VAL A 347 -8.99 3.92 11.61
CA VAL A 347 -9.25 5.16 10.89
C VAL A 347 -8.31 6.23 11.47
N ALA A 348 -7.49 6.83 10.63
CA ALA A 348 -6.49 7.83 10.98
C ALA A 348 -6.80 9.18 10.31
N CYS A 349 -6.46 10.28 10.96
CA CYS A 349 -6.49 11.61 10.32
C CYS A 349 -5.23 11.82 9.46
N PHE A 350 -5.18 12.91 8.68
CA PHE A 350 -4.00 13.26 7.88
C PHE A 350 -2.74 13.45 8.75
N GLU A 351 -2.89 14.01 9.94
CA GLU A 351 -1.80 14.28 10.86
C GLU A 351 -1.17 13.00 11.42
N ASP A 352 -1.89 11.88 11.41
CA ASP A 352 -1.42 10.57 11.87
C ASP A 352 -0.83 9.71 10.73
N ILE A 353 -0.66 10.26 9.52
CA ILE A 353 -0.25 9.46 8.36
C ILE A 353 1.09 8.75 8.54
N ALA A 354 2.03 9.33 9.28
CA ALA A 354 3.31 8.71 9.56
C ALA A 354 3.14 7.43 10.40
N GLU A 355 2.29 7.48 11.43
CA GLU A 355 1.96 6.32 12.28
C GLU A 355 1.19 5.26 11.48
N ALA A 356 0.20 5.67 10.69
CA ALA A 356 -0.56 4.79 9.82
C ALA A 356 0.34 4.01 8.83
N MET A 357 1.27 4.72 8.17
CA MET A 357 2.24 4.08 7.27
C MET A 357 3.23 3.19 8.02
N GLN A 358 3.68 3.58 9.22
CA GLN A 358 4.57 2.74 10.03
C GLN A 358 3.87 1.45 10.47
N ARG A 359 2.61 1.53 10.89
CA ARG A 359 1.82 0.37 11.28
C ARG A 359 1.68 -0.64 10.15
N LEU A 360 1.45 -0.16 8.92
CA LEU A 360 1.42 -1.01 7.73
C LEU A 360 2.80 -1.58 7.40
N HIS A 361 3.86 -0.77 7.52
CA HIS A 361 5.24 -1.19 7.28
C HIS A 361 5.67 -2.30 8.24
N ASP A 362 5.36 -2.15 9.52
CA ASP A 362 5.59 -3.14 10.59
C ASP A 362 4.67 -4.37 10.48
N ARG A 363 3.77 -4.39 9.48
CA ARG A 363 2.77 -5.43 9.29
C ARG A 363 1.96 -5.68 10.56
N LYS A 364 1.59 -4.64 11.32
CA LYS A 364 0.81 -4.75 12.56
C LYS A 364 -0.70 -4.71 12.33
N ASN A 365 -1.14 -4.22 11.18
CA ASN A 365 -2.56 -4.08 10.84
C ASN A 365 -3.29 -5.43 10.66
N ILE A 366 -4.55 -5.50 11.07
CA ILE A 366 -5.49 -6.58 10.72
C ILE A 366 -6.62 -5.97 9.91
N GLY A 367 -6.61 -6.19 8.60
CA GLY A 367 -7.50 -5.51 7.66
C GLY A 367 -6.91 -4.21 7.09
N LYS A 368 -7.78 -3.26 6.74
CA LYS A 368 -7.44 -2.03 6.03
C LYS A 368 -7.22 -0.86 6.99
N ILE A 369 -6.19 -0.06 6.74
CA ILE A 369 -6.02 1.25 7.35
C ILE A 369 -6.71 2.30 6.47
N ILE A 370 -7.58 3.11 7.08
CA ILE A 370 -8.28 4.20 6.43
C ILE A 370 -7.68 5.53 6.86
N LEU A 371 -7.54 6.44 5.90
CA LEU A 371 -7.20 7.83 6.12
C LEU A 371 -8.46 8.68 5.88
N ASP A 372 -8.88 9.46 6.86
CA ASP A 372 -10.10 10.26 6.80
C ASP A 372 -9.75 11.76 6.97
N PRO A 373 -9.88 12.59 5.91
CA PRO A 373 -9.59 14.02 6.01
C PRO A 373 -10.56 14.80 6.90
N THR A 374 -11.68 14.20 7.29
CA THR A 374 -12.72 14.84 8.11
C THR A 374 -12.56 14.55 9.60
N VAL A 375 -11.68 13.62 9.97
CA VAL A 375 -11.36 13.30 11.36
C VAL A 375 -10.27 14.24 11.86
N GLU A 376 -10.50 14.88 13.01
CA GLU A 376 -9.49 15.69 13.67
C GLU A 376 -8.47 14.83 14.43
N PRO A 377 -7.23 15.31 14.60
CA PRO A 377 -6.22 14.61 15.38
C PRO A 377 -6.70 14.41 16.81
N LYS A 378 -6.56 13.20 17.34
CA LYS A 378 -6.76 12.99 18.77
C LYS A 378 -5.72 13.84 19.50
N GLY A 379 -6.18 14.83 20.26
CA GLY A 379 -5.30 15.70 21.05
C GLY A 379 -4.30 14.82 21.80
N LYS A 380 -3.00 15.04 21.58
CA LYS A 380 -1.95 14.35 22.34
C LYS A 380 -2.31 14.52 23.81
N SER A 381 -2.66 13.43 24.48
CA SER A 381 -2.81 13.43 25.94
C SER A 381 -1.61 14.17 26.50
N GLN A 382 -1.85 15.26 27.23
CA GLN A 382 -0.85 15.94 28.04
C GLN A 382 -0.35 14.93 29.09
N ALA A 383 0.65 14.14 28.71
CA ALA A 383 1.42 13.29 29.60
C ALA A 383 2.88 13.73 29.50
N ALA A 384 3.10 15.00 29.83
CA ALA A 384 4.40 15.56 30.20
C ALA A 384 4.16 16.93 30.88
N GLU A 385 3.27 16.99 31.87
CA GLU A 385 3.32 18.07 32.85
C GLU A 385 4.12 17.57 34.07
N GLU A 386 5.31 18.14 34.18
CA GLU A 386 6.13 18.34 35.38
C GLU A 386 5.74 17.56 36.65
N VAL A 387 6.44 16.44 36.91
CA VAL A 387 6.76 16.10 38.30
C VAL A 387 8.03 16.88 38.66
N LYS A 388 7.86 18.12 39.14
CA LYS A 388 8.89 18.83 39.92
C LYS A 388 9.09 18.05 41.22
N ALA A 389 10.22 17.35 41.34
CA ALA A 389 10.70 16.85 42.61
C ALA A 389 11.17 18.04 43.49
N PRO A 390 10.73 18.16 44.76
CA PRO A 390 11.36 19.08 45.69
C PRO A 390 12.70 18.50 46.14
N SER A 391 13.76 19.28 45.96
CA SER A 391 15.05 19.09 46.60
C SER A 391 14.96 19.50 48.08
N GLU A 392 15.22 18.59 49.01
CA GLU A 392 15.76 18.95 50.32
C GLU A 392 16.85 17.96 50.76
N THR A 393 18.04 18.51 50.94
CA THR A 393 19.19 17.97 51.63
C THR A 393 18.94 17.89 53.13
N SER A 394 19.34 16.80 53.77
CA SER A 394 19.90 16.80 55.14
C SER A 394 20.65 15.49 55.41
N ALA A 395 21.93 15.61 55.72
CA ALA A 395 22.81 14.54 56.16
C ALA A 395 22.97 14.58 57.68
N THR A 396 22.90 13.45 58.38
CA THR A 396 23.84 13.10 59.49
C THR A 396 23.68 11.65 60.00
N THR A 397 24.75 10.86 59.83
CA THR A 397 25.49 9.99 60.78
C THR A 397 24.84 8.93 61.71
N VAL A 398 25.34 7.69 61.49
CA VAL A 398 25.95 6.70 62.44
C VAL A 398 25.04 5.80 63.31
N ALA A 399 25.14 4.47 63.11
CA ALA A 399 25.63 3.49 64.09
C ALA A 399 25.69 2.03 63.56
N LYS A 400 26.69 1.29 64.04
CA LYS A 400 27.14 -0.09 63.74
C LYS A 400 26.27 -1.21 64.35
N SER A 401 26.28 -2.38 63.70
CA SER A 401 26.48 -3.76 64.25
C SER A 401 26.48 -4.72 63.03
N GLU A 402 27.57 -5.35 62.57
CA GLU A 402 28.42 -6.44 63.13
C GLU A 402 27.67 -7.73 63.52
N GLU A 403 27.70 -8.72 62.60
CA GLU A 403 27.92 -10.18 62.77
C GLU A 403 27.81 -10.79 61.35
N ASP A 404 28.88 -11.16 60.64
CA ASP A 404 29.92 -12.19 60.80
C ASP A 404 29.49 -13.64 60.46
N THR A 405 30.42 -14.35 59.83
CA THR A 405 30.48 -15.71 59.28
C THR A 405 30.03 -15.83 57.81
N GLY A 406 30.86 -16.21 56.83
CA GLY A 406 32.23 -16.71 56.83
C GLY A 406 32.36 -17.89 55.86
N ALA A 407 33.36 -17.83 54.98
CA ALA A 407 34.01 -18.90 54.21
C ALA A 407 33.53 -19.23 52.77
N GLU A 408 34.32 -18.74 51.79
CA GLU A 408 34.69 -19.46 50.54
C GLU A 408 35.90 -20.41 50.82
N PRO A 409 36.52 -21.07 49.81
CA PRO A 409 36.08 -22.19 48.97
C PRO A 409 37.03 -23.41 49.15
N PRO A 410 37.00 -24.43 48.27
CA PRO A 410 38.18 -24.57 47.42
C PRO A 410 37.96 -25.09 45.98
N ASP A 411 38.97 -24.75 45.19
CA ASP A 411 39.38 -25.20 43.86
C ASP A 411 39.82 -26.68 43.81
N THR A 412 39.68 -27.35 42.65
CA THR A 412 40.66 -28.33 42.10
C THR A 412 40.24 -28.90 40.73
N GLY A 413 41.14 -28.77 39.74
CA GLY A 413 41.61 -29.80 38.79
C GLY A 413 40.64 -30.29 37.69
N SER A 414 40.83 -29.91 36.42
CA SER A 414 41.67 -30.56 35.40
C SER A 414 41.02 -31.75 34.67
N ASP A 415 40.75 -31.63 33.36
CA ASP A 415 41.37 -32.52 32.38
C ASP A 415 41.22 -32.03 30.93
N GLU A 416 42.32 -32.17 30.18
CA GLU A 416 42.45 -31.93 28.74
C GLU A 416 41.89 -33.10 27.93
N SER A 417 41.34 -32.84 26.74
CA SER A 417 41.60 -33.69 25.57
C SER A 417 41.33 -32.95 24.26
N LYS A 418 42.34 -33.00 23.39
CA LYS A 418 42.40 -32.52 22.01
C LYS A 418 41.76 -33.51 21.04
N GLU A 419 41.57 -33.03 19.81
CA GLU A 419 41.39 -33.71 18.50
C GLU A 419 40.03 -33.39 17.86
N ALA A 420 39.87 -33.16 16.57
CA ALA A 420 40.74 -32.84 15.44
C ALA A 420 39.80 -32.35 14.31
N LYS A 421 40.28 -31.47 13.42
CA LYS A 421 39.55 -31.05 12.20
C LYS A 421 39.51 -32.19 11.17
N PRO A 422 38.46 -32.30 10.34
CA PRO A 422 38.57 -32.98 9.05
C PRO A 422 38.87 -31.97 7.92
N GLU A 423 39.87 -32.29 7.12
CA GLU A 423 40.21 -31.70 5.82
C GLU A 423 39.27 -32.20 4.72
N GLU A 424 39.05 -31.36 3.70
CA GLU A 424 38.41 -31.67 2.42
C GLU A 424 39.25 -32.66 1.59
N PRO A 425 38.62 -33.55 0.79
CA PRO A 425 39.30 -34.20 -0.31
C PRO A 425 39.12 -33.41 -1.62
N ALA A 426 40.26 -33.13 -2.26
CA ALA A 426 40.36 -32.70 -3.64
C ALA A 426 40.02 -33.87 -4.58
N GLU A 427 39.10 -33.65 -5.52
CA GLU A 427 38.79 -34.61 -6.57
C GLU A 427 39.45 -34.20 -7.89
N LYS A 428 40.21 -35.14 -8.45
CA LYS A 428 40.88 -35.09 -9.75
C LYS A 428 39.86 -35.29 -10.86
N THR A 429 39.94 -34.51 -11.92
CA THR A 429 39.34 -34.84 -13.22
C THR A 429 40.46 -35.00 -14.24
N GLU A 430 40.61 -36.21 -14.77
CA GLU A 430 41.39 -36.54 -15.97
C GLU A 430 40.46 -37.29 -16.93
N GLU A 431 40.42 -36.76 -18.16
CA GLU A 431 40.09 -37.36 -19.48
C GLU A 431 38.95 -38.38 -19.64
N ALA A 432 38.04 -38.08 -20.59
CA ALA A 432 38.06 -38.73 -21.91
C ALA A 432 37.13 -38.01 -22.90
N ALA A 433 37.66 -37.80 -24.10
CA ALA A 433 36.98 -37.33 -25.29
C ALA A 433 36.19 -38.48 -25.94
N GLU A 434 35.06 -38.15 -26.59
CA GLU A 434 34.69 -38.85 -27.82
C GLU A 434 33.88 -37.92 -28.75
N ASN A 435 34.38 -37.79 -29.97
CA ASN A 435 33.80 -37.09 -31.10
C ASN A 435 33.01 -38.08 -31.98
N ALA A 436 32.04 -37.52 -32.71
CA ALA A 436 31.46 -37.99 -33.98
C ALA A 436 30.46 -39.16 -33.92
N GLU A 437 29.19 -38.90 -34.25
CA GLU A 437 28.67 -38.88 -35.64
C GLU A 437 27.41 -38.02 -35.75
#